data_AF-A0A958FN89-F1
#
_entry.id   AF-A0A958FN89-F1
#
_cell.length_a   1.000
_cell.length_b   1.000
_cell.length_c   1.000
_cell.angle_alpha   90.00
_cell.angle_beta   90.00
_cell.angle_gamma   90.00
#
_symmetry.space_group_name_H-M   'P 1'
#
loop_
_entity.id
_entity.type
_entity.pdbx_description
1 polymer ?
#
loop_
_entity_poly.entity_id
_entity_poly.type
_entity_poly.pdbx_seq_one_letter_code
_entity_poly.pdbx_strand_id
1 'polypeptide(L)'
;GGQIPNNLALKLGNEGVRILGTSPESIHMAEDRRNFSGLLDKLGVDQPEWKMLSTLEDARKFADEVGFPVLIRPSYVLSGAAMAVASTHDELDRYLKKATKISPEHPTVISKFLENAKEIEMDAVARDGEVLVYAISEHVENAGVHSGDATLVLPPQRTYMETVRQIRQISQKIAGALRINGPFNMQFIAKTNSVKVIECNLRASRSFPFVSKILDDNFIDLATRVIMGHQVTPRKHSLFELNYVGVKAPQFSFTRLEGADPTLGVEMASTGEVGCLGNNFEEAFLKALISVGYRYPIRSVLLSTGSVESKADLLKSCRLMSNMGLKLYATWGTEKFLRSNGIESELLHWPLKKKTPNTIEYIQEGKIDLVVNIPKNYQEEELTNDYMIRRAAVDYNVPLLTNRQLVMRFAESISTVKLEDLELKSWREYISTNNR
;
A
#
# COMPACT_ATOMS: atom_id res chain seq x y z
N GLY A 1 1.58 20.67 5.71
CA GLY A 1 2.09 20.44 7.07
C GLY A 1 2.13 18.96 7.37
N GLY A 2 3.18 18.27 6.94
CA GLY A 2 3.38 16.83 7.17
C GLY A 2 4.23 16.57 8.41
N GLN A 3 5.18 15.64 8.31
CA GLN A 3 5.99 15.22 9.44
C GLN A 3 6.90 16.31 10.03
N ILE A 4 7.43 17.22 9.21
CA ILE A 4 8.33 18.30 9.67
C ILE A 4 7.69 19.16 10.77
N PRO A 5 6.53 19.81 10.57
CA PRO A 5 5.90 20.56 11.65
C PRO A 5 5.39 19.68 12.80
N ASN A 6 4.99 18.42 12.53
CA ASN A 6 4.52 17.52 13.59
C ASN A 6 5.65 17.18 14.59
N ASN A 7 6.86 16.91 14.08
CA ASN A 7 8.04 16.66 14.90
C ASN A 7 8.47 17.87 15.76
N LEU A 8 8.06 19.08 15.36
CA LEU A 8 8.34 20.30 16.10
C LEU A 8 7.30 20.59 17.19
N ALA A 9 6.13 19.94 17.18
CA ALA A 9 5.01 20.27 18.06
C ALA A 9 5.39 20.23 19.54
N LEU A 10 6.04 19.15 20.00
CA LEU A 10 6.46 19.01 21.40
C LEU A 10 7.53 20.03 21.79
N LYS A 11 8.52 20.27 20.90
CA LYS A 11 9.58 21.24 21.13
C LYS A 11 9.02 22.65 21.25
N LEU A 12 8.15 23.04 20.32
CA LEU A 12 7.50 24.36 20.32
C LEU A 12 6.57 24.53 21.53
N GLY A 13 5.82 23.49 21.91
CA GLY A 13 4.99 23.50 23.10
C GLY A 13 5.80 23.75 24.38
N ASN A 14 6.96 23.10 24.52
CA ASN A 14 7.86 23.30 25.66
C ASN A 14 8.46 24.71 25.72
N GLU A 15 8.63 25.38 24.58
CA GLU A 15 9.06 26.78 24.48
C GLU A 15 7.90 27.79 24.65
N GLY A 16 6.70 27.31 25.03
CA GLY A 16 5.53 28.16 25.30
C GLY A 16 4.76 28.62 24.05
N VAL A 17 5.06 28.06 22.86
CA VAL A 17 4.27 28.34 21.66
C VAL A 17 2.90 27.69 21.78
N ARG A 18 1.84 28.47 21.57
CA ARG A 18 0.46 27.96 21.60
C ARG A 18 0.17 27.13 20.35
N ILE A 19 0.23 25.81 20.48
CA ILE A 19 -0.20 24.86 19.46
C ILE A 19 -1.72 24.70 19.50
N LEU A 20 -2.39 24.84 18.36
CA LEU A 20 -3.83 24.66 18.22
C LEU A 20 -4.15 23.23 17.75
N GLY A 21 -5.34 22.73 18.13
CA GLY A 21 -5.77 21.38 17.76
C GLY A 21 -5.38 20.32 18.79
N THR A 22 -4.99 19.14 18.31
CA THR A 22 -4.50 18.04 19.15
C THR A 22 -3.23 18.46 19.89
N SER A 23 -3.12 18.12 21.18
CA SER A 23 -2.01 18.60 22.00
C SER A 23 -0.67 17.97 21.60
N PRO A 24 0.46 18.68 21.82
CA PRO A 24 1.79 18.12 21.55
C PRO A 24 2.08 16.80 22.29
N GLU A 25 1.54 16.63 23.49
CA GLU A 25 1.69 15.41 24.29
C GLU A 25 0.94 14.24 23.66
N SER A 26 -0.29 14.48 23.17
CA SER A 26 -1.04 13.47 22.43
C SER A 26 -0.33 13.10 21.12
N ILE A 27 0.19 14.08 20.37
CA ILE A 27 1.01 13.84 19.17
C ILE A 27 2.19 12.93 19.52
N HIS A 28 2.95 13.27 20.57
CA HIS A 28 4.08 12.46 21.02
C HIS A 28 3.68 11.05 21.49
N MET A 29 2.54 10.92 22.17
CA MET A 29 1.99 9.64 22.61
C MET A 29 1.66 8.70 21.44
N ALA A 30 1.18 9.25 20.31
CA ALA A 30 0.83 8.47 19.13
C ALA A 30 2.04 8.14 18.23
N GLU A 31 3.00 9.05 18.11
CA GLU A 31 4.17 8.87 17.24
C GLU A 31 5.28 8.02 17.87
N ASP A 32 5.42 8.05 19.20
CA ASP A 32 6.37 7.17 19.88
C ASP A 32 5.81 5.74 19.97
N ARG A 33 6.51 4.77 19.38
CA ARG A 33 6.04 3.38 19.30
C ARG A 33 5.80 2.75 20.66
N ARG A 34 6.63 3.05 21.67
CA ARG A 34 6.51 2.47 23.01
C ARG A 34 5.30 3.03 23.72
N ASN A 35 5.12 4.35 23.66
CA ASN A 35 3.98 5.05 24.23
C ASN A 35 2.67 4.60 23.57
N PHE A 36 2.63 4.56 22.25
CA PHE A 36 1.46 4.17 21.50
C PHE A 36 1.08 2.71 21.75
N SER A 37 2.05 1.79 21.76
CA SER A 37 1.79 0.40 22.12
C SER A 37 1.21 0.27 23.53
N GLY A 38 1.81 0.96 24.52
CA GLY A 38 1.30 0.91 25.89
C GLY A 38 -0.11 1.49 26.00
N LEU A 39 -0.48 2.45 25.15
CA LEU A 39 -1.85 2.93 25.01
C LEU A 39 -2.77 1.86 24.43
N LEU A 40 -2.37 1.19 23.34
CA LEU A 40 -3.15 0.12 22.72
C LEU A 40 -3.43 -1.02 23.72
N ASP A 41 -2.41 -1.43 24.48
CA ASP A 41 -2.52 -2.48 25.50
C ASP A 41 -3.54 -2.09 26.59
N LYS A 42 -3.50 -0.84 27.07
CA LYS A 42 -4.48 -0.32 28.04
C LYS A 42 -5.91 -0.29 27.49
N LEU A 43 -6.07 -0.07 26.19
CA LEU A 43 -7.36 -0.03 25.52
C LEU A 43 -7.88 -1.41 25.10
N GLY A 44 -7.08 -2.46 25.28
CA GLY A 44 -7.38 -3.81 24.79
C GLY A 44 -7.49 -3.84 23.26
N VAL A 45 -6.66 -3.04 22.57
CA VAL A 45 -6.61 -2.97 21.11
C VAL A 45 -5.41 -3.78 20.62
N ASP A 46 -5.67 -4.69 19.69
CA ASP A 46 -4.67 -5.60 19.16
C ASP A 46 -3.70 -4.90 18.18
N GLN A 47 -2.45 -5.35 18.18
CA GLN A 47 -1.35 -4.85 17.35
C GLN A 47 -0.42 -6.00 16.96
N PRO A 48 0.42 -5.86 15.92
CA PRO A 48 1.46 -6.84 15.63
C PRO A 48 2.44 -6.93 16.79
N GLU A 49 2.84 -8.16 17.15
CA GLU A 49 3.88 -8.40 18.15
C GLU A 49 5.16 -7.65 17.77
N TRP A 50 5.77 -6.97 18.74
CA TRP A 50 6.93 -6.13 18.49
C TRP A 50 7.83 -6.02 19.71
N LYS A 51 9.13 -5.78 19.48
CA LYS A 51 10.10 -5.43 20.53
C LYS A 51 11.06 -4.35 20.01
N MET A 52 11.55 -3.52 20.93
CA MET A 52 12.64 -2.58 20.69
C MET A 52 13.94 -3.25 21.14
N LEU A 53 14.87 -3.46 20.23
CA LEU A 53 16.04 -4.32 20.42
C LEU A 53 17.32 -3.58 20.04
N SER A 54 18.37 -3.77 20.83
CA SER A 54 19.66 -3.10 20.66
C SER A 54 20.78 -4.06 20.26
N THR A 55 20.55 -5.38 20.37
CA THR A 55 21.54 -6.41 20.03
C THR A 55 21.00 -7.36 18.97
N LEU A 56 21.91 -7.90 18.16
CA LEU A 56 21.58 -8.88 17.12
C LEU A 56 21.11 -10.21 17.73
N GLU A 57 21.64 -10.59 18.90
CA GLU A 57 21.22 -11.80 19.60
C GLU A 57 19.76 -11.71 20.07
N ASP A 58 19.36 -10.59 20.66
CA ASP A 58 17.98 -10.39 21.09
C ASP A 58 17.02 -10.31 19.90
N ALA A 59 17.47 -9.72 18.78
CA ALA A 59 16.73 -9.71 17.52
C ALA A 59 16.44 -11.11 16.97
N ARG A 60 17.44 -12.00 16.99
CA ARG A 60 17.27 -13.39 16.58
C ARG A 60 16.31 -14.14 17.51
N LYS A 61 16.50 -14.03 18.83
CA LYS A 61 15.59 -14.64 19.83
C LYS A 61 14.15 -14.20 19.63
N PHE A 62 13.92 -12.91 19.39
CA PHE A 62 12.58 -12.41 19.10
C PHE A 62 12.03 -12.96 17.77
N ALA A 63 12.84 -13.02 16.71
CA ALA A 63 12.42 -13.58 15.44
C ALA A 63 12.09 -15.08 15.51
N ASP A 64 12.79 -15.84 16.35
CA ASP A 64 12.47 -17.24 16.65
C ASP A 64 11.15 -17.39 17.43
N GLU A 65 10.90 -16.49 18.38
CA GLU A 65 9.69 -16.46 19.21
C GLU A 65 8.43 -16.17 18.38
N VAL A 66 8.45 -15.13 17.54
CA VAL A 66 7.28 -14.71 16.73
C VAL A 66 7.23 -15.40 15.35
N GLY A 67 8.33 -16.05 14.97
CA GLY A 67 8.55 -16.65 13.65
C GLY A 67 8.79 -15.63 12.54
N PHE A 68 9.47 -16.06 11.48
CA PHE A 68 9.60 -15.28 10.25
C PHE A 68 8.30 -15.25 9.42
N PRO A 69 8.14 -14.27 8.51
CA PRO A 69 8.98 -13.08 8.34
C PRO A 69 8.78 -12.03 9.45
N VAL A 70 9.78 -11.16 9.61
CA VAL A 70 9.78 -10.03 10.54
C VAL A 70 10.10 -8.72 9.82
N LEU A 71 9.50 -7.62 10.28
CA LEU A 71 9.70 -6.27 9.78
C LEU A 71 10.64 -5.50 10.70
N ILE A 72 11.74 -5.02 10.11
CA ILE A 72 12.78 -4.23 10.77
C ILE A 72 12.49 -2.76 10.49
N ARG A 73 12.36 -1.96 11.55
CA ARG A 73 12.14 -0.51 11.50
C ARG A 73 13.22 0.19 12.33
N PRO A 74 14.20 0.83 11.69
CA PRO A 74 15.15 1.67 12.42
C PRO A 74 14.38 2.77 13.17
N SER A 75 14.86 3.16 14.35
CA SER A 75 14.28 4.32 15.04
C SER A 75 14.69 5.62 14.32
N TYR A 76 13.80 6.62 14.29
CA TYR A 76 14.05 7.96 13.76
C TYR A 76 14.23 8.10 12.23
N VAL A 77 13.65 7.20 11.43
CA VAL A 77 13.61 7.32 9.96
C VAL A 77 12.25 7.77 9.46
N LEU A 78 12.25 8.77 8.57
CA LEU A 78 11.08 9.29 7.88
C LEU A 78 10.67 8.35 6.74
N SER A 79 9.37 8.20 6.50
CA SER A 79 8.81 7.51 5.31
C SER A 79 9.25 6.05 5.14
N GLY A 80 9.60 5.38 6.24
CA GLY A 80 10.07 4.00 6.21
C GLY A 80 11.46 3.81 5.59
N ALA A 81 12.27 4.87 5.52
CA ALA A 81 13.64 4.78 5.02
C ALA A 81 14.42 3.68 5.77
N ALA A 82 15.05 2.77 5.03
CA ALA A 82 15.78 1.62 5.57
C ALA A 82 14.93 0.60 6.37
N MET A 83 13.60 0.61 6.21
CA MET A 83 12.77 -0.52 6.62
C MET A 83 13.06 -1.74 5.73
N ALA A 84 13.04 -2.93 6.32
CA ALA A 84 13.28 -4.17 5.59
C ALA A 84 12.45 -5.32 6.16
N VAL A 85 12.01 -6.22 5.28
CA VAL A 85 11.41 -7.50 5.66
C VAL A 85 12.48 -8.57 5.60
N ALA A 86 12.75 -9.21 6.74
CA ALA A 86 13.61 -10.38 6.82
C ALA A 86 12.75 -11.64 6.87
N SER A 87 13.11 -12.65 6.07
CA SER A 87 12.46 -13.96 6.03
C SER A 87 13.36 -15.07 6.58
N THR A 88 14.63 -14.75 6.83
CA THR A 88 15.63 -15.68 7.36
C THR A 88 16.54 -14.98 8.37
N HIS A 89 17.27 -15.77 9.15
CA HIS A 89 18.32 -15.28 10.06
C HIS A 89 19.42 -14.51 9.34
N ASP A 90 19.87 -15.00 8.18
CA ASP A 90 20.93 -14.35 7.41
C ASP A 90 20.49 -12.99 6.88
N GLU A 91 19.22 -12.87 6.46
CA GLU A 91 18.63 -11.60 6.06
C GLU A 91 18.50 -10.63 7.23
N LEU A 92 18.00 -11.11 8.37
CA LEU A 92 17.86 -10.32 9.60
C LEU A 92 19.21 -9.72 10.00
N ASP A 93 20.24 -10.55 10.06
CA ASP A 93 21.62 -10.14 10.35
C ASP A 93 22.14 -9.08 9.37
N ARG A 94 21.94 -9.31 8.07
CA ARG A 94 22.40 -8.40 7.02
C ARG A 94 21.72 -7.05 7.14
N TYR A 95 20.40 -7.03 7.33
CA TYR A 95 19.63 -5.79 7.44
C TYR A 95 19.92 -5.04 8.74
N LEU A 96 20.07 -5.73 9.87
CA LEU A 96 20.45 -5.09 11.13
C LEU A 96 21.84 -4.47 11.05
N LYS A 97 22.84 -5.17 10.49
CA LYS A 97 24.18 -4.60 10.26
C LYS A 97 24.14 -3.34 9.38
N LYS A 98 23.21 -3.28 8.41
CA LYS A 98 23.00 -2.09 7.58
C LYS A 98 22.31 -0.97 8.37
N ALA A 99 21.29 -1.29 9.16
CA ALA A 99 20.57 -0.33 9.99
C ALA A 99 21.45 0.30 11.08
N THR A 100 22.30 -0.49 11.76
CA THR A 100 23.24 0.00 12.78
C THR A 100 24.27 0.99 12.20
N LYS A 101 24.66 0.85 10.94
CA LYS A 101 25.53 1.84 10.27
C LYS A 101 24.84 3.19 10.05
N ILE A 102 23.52 3.18 9.87
CA ILE A 102 22.72 4.39 9.61
C ILE A 102 22.40 5.10 10.93
N SER A 103 22.14 4.33 11.98
CA SER A 103 21.78 4.86 13.30
C SER A 103 22.46 4.06 14.42
N PRO A 104 23.73 4.34 14.74
CA PRO A 104 24.51 3.58 15.72
C PRO A 104 23.97 3.67 17.15
N GLU A 105 23.34 4.80 17.49
CA GLU A 105 22.94 5.15 18.86
C GLU A 105 21.46 4.88 19.17
N HIS A 106 20.66 4.42 18.19
CA HIS A 106 19.24 4.18 18.41
C HIS A 106 18.85 2.70 18.27
N PRO A 107 17.99 2.19 19.18
CA PRO A 107 17.52 0.82 19.11
C PRO A 107 16.68 0.60 17.84
N THR A 108 16.61 -0.64 17.37
CA THR A 108 15.80 -1.00 16.20
C THR A 108 14.49 -1.62 16.67
N VAL A 109 13.37 -1.20 16.09
CA VAL A 109 12.06 -1.79 16.34
C VAL A 109 11.88 -2.96 15.38
N ILE A 110 11.63 -4.15 15.92
CA ILE A 110 11.31 -5.34 15.12
C ILE A 110 9.88 -5.75 15.44
N SER A 111 9.12 -6.07 14.41
CA SER A 111 7.72 -6.51 14.54
C SER A 111 7.40 -7.71 13.67
N LYS A 112 6.43 -8.53 14.07
CA LYS A 112 5.94 -9.63 13.24
C LYS A 112 5.37 -9.09 11.94
N PHE A 113 5.85 -9.60 10.81
CA PHE A 113 5.28 -9.28 9.51
C PHE A 113 4.13 -10.25 9.20
N LEU A 114 2.96 -9.68 8.91
CA LEU A 114 1.74 -10.45 8.67
C LEU A 114 1.52 -10.62 7.17
N GLU A 115 1.93 -11.78 6.66
CA GLU A 115 1.70 -12.13 5.26
C GLU A 115 0.22 -12.36 4.97
N ASN A 116 -0.17 -12.13 3.71
CA ASN A 116 -1.52 -12.36 3.21
C ASN A 116 -2.60 -11.55 3.94
N ALA A 117 -2.25 -10.38 4.47
CA ALA A 117 -3.17 -9.52 5.19
C ALA A 117 -3.45 -8.23 4.38
N LYS A 118 -4.69 -7.75 4.45
CA LYS A 118 -5.10 -6.49 3.81
C LYS A 118 -4.63 -5.32 4.67
N GLU A 119 -4.22 -4.26 4.02
CA GLU A 119 -3.98 -2.98 4.68
C GLU A 119 -5.18 -2.06 4.44
N ILE A 120 -5.63 -1.41 5.51
CA ILE A 120 -6.82 -0.55 5.51
C ILE A 120 -6.44 0.77 6.19
N GLU A 121 -6.88 1.87 5.61
CA GLU A 121 -6.67 3.21 6.16
C GLU A 121 -7.98 3.83 6.60
N MET A 122 -7.94 4.54 7.72
CA MET A 122 -9.02 5.41 8.15
C MET A 122 -8.52 6.84 8.27
N ASP A 123 -9.05 7.73 7.44
CA ASP A 123 -8.88 9.17 7.56
C ASP A 123 -10.08 9.76 8.29
N ALA A 124 -9.84 10.61 9.27
CA ALA A 124 -10.92 11.15 10.10
C ALA A 124 -10.60 12.51 10.70
N VAL A 125 -11.65 13.20 11.11
CA VAL A 125 -11.57 14.43 11.91
C VAL A 125 -12.31 14.18 13.22
N ALA A 126 -11.67 14.50 14.34
CA ALA A 126 -12.27 14.39 15.66
C ALA A 126 -12.25 15.73 16.40
N ARG A 127 -13.18 15.91 17.32
CA ARG A 127 -13.22 17.04 18.27
C ARG A 127 -13.31 16.48 19.67
N ASP A 128 -12.38 16.88 20.54
CA ASP A 128 -12.30 16.41 21.92
C ASP A 128 -12.36 14.87 22.07
N GLY A 129 -11.84 14.15 21.07
CA GLY A 129 -11.83 12.69 20.99
C GLY A 129 -13.07 12.05 20.35
N GLU A 130 -14.10 12.80 19.99
CA GLU A 130 -15.26 12.30 19.24
C GLU A 130 -15.04 12.41 17.73
N VAL A 131 -15.16 11.31 16.99
CA VAL A 131 -15.00 11.30 15.54
C VAL A 131 -16.21 11.94 14.87
N LEU A 132 -15.98 13.05 14.16
CA LEU A 132 -17.01 13.84 13.49
C LEU A 132 -17.28 13.39 12.06
N VAL A 133 -16.23 12.97 11.34
CA VAL A 133 -16.30 12.45 9.98
C VAL A 133 -15.18 11.44 9.77
N TYR A 134 -15.39 10.43 8.92
CA TYR A 134 -14.36 9.48 8.55
C TYR A 134 -14.55 8.92 7.15
N ALA A 135 -13.45 8.42 6.58
CA ALA A 135 -13.40 7.61 5.36
C ALA A 135 -12.56 6.37 5.65
N ILE A 136 -13.03 5.19 5.25
CA ILE A 136 -12.26 3.94 5.37
C ILE A 136 -11.93 3.49 3.95
N SER A 137 -10.64 3.41 3.64
CA SER A 137 -10.12 3.04 2.32
C SER A 137 -9.38 1.71 2.39
N GLU A 138 -9.47 0.90 1.35
CA GLU A 138 -8.79 -0.40 1.25
C GLU A 138 -7.62 -0.31 0.27
N HIS A 139 -6.48 -0.91 0.60
CA HIS A 139 -5.39 -1.10 -0.35
C HIS A 139 -5.69 -2.26 -1.31
N VAL A 140 -5.32 -2.13 -2.58
CA VAL A 140 -5.34 -3.27 -3.52
C VAL A 140 -4.25 -4.27 -3.14
N GLU A 141 -3.04 -3.77 -2.98
CA GLU A 141 -1.87 -4.48 -2.48
C GLU A 141 -2.09 -4.93 -1.03
N ASN A 142 -1.49 -6.07 -0.67
CA ASN A 142 -1.49 -6.51 0.72
C ASN A 142 -0.43 -5.75 1.54
N ALA A 143 -0.59 -5.79 2.87
CA ALA A 143 0.32 -5.19 3.82
C ALA A 143 1.78 -5.59 3.53
N GLY A 144 2.67 -4.59 3.55
CA GLY A 144 4.08 -4.73 3.20
C GLY A 144 4.50 -3.97 1.95
N VAL A 145 3.55 -3.52 1.14
CA VAL A 145 3.75 -2.36 0.27
C VAL A 145 3.47 -1.11 1.09
N HIS A 146 4.37 -0.12 1.04
CA HIS A 146 4.18 1.12 1.77
C HIS A 146 2.90 1.84 1.32
N SER A 147 2.07 2.30 2.24
CA SER A 147 0.81 3.03 1.99
C SER A 147 0.87 4.13 0.92
N GLY A 148 1.99 4.83 0.83
CA GLY A 148 2.22 5.85 -0.20
C GLY A 148 2.28 5.32 -1.63
N ASP A 149 2.72 4.07 -1.79
CA ASP A 149 2.87 3.36 -3.06
C ASP A 149 1.74 2.36 -3.31
N ALA A 150 0.82 2.21 -2.36
CA ALA A 150 -0.34 1.34 -2.51
C ALA A 150 -1.45 2.03 -3.31
N THR A 151 -2.16 1.25 -4.10
CA THR A 151 -3.38 1.66 -4.77
C THR A 151 -4.52 1.64 -3.76
N LEU A 152 -5.13 2.78 -3.51
CA LEU A 152 -6.20 2.98 -2.53
C LEU A 152 -7.58 2.95 -3.20
N VAL A 153 -8.55 2.30 -2.55
CA VAL A 153 -9.92 2.15 -3.04
C VAL A 153 -10.93 2.63 -1.99
N LEU A 154 -11.88 3.46 -2.41
CA LEU A 154 -12.95 3.99 -1.57
C LEU A 154 -14.29 3.97 -2.35
N PRO A 155 -15.36 3.32 -1.85
CA PRO A 155 -15.43 2.52 -0.64
C PRO A 155 -14.62 1.20 -0.75
N PRO A 156 -14.30 0.53 0.38
CA PRO A 156 -13.66 -0.78 0.38
C PRO A 156 -14.47 -1.80 -0.42
N GLN A 157 -13.80 -2.62 -1.23
CA GLN A 157 -14.46 -3.55 -2.16
C GLN A 157 -14.40 -5.00 -1.68
N ARG A 158 -13.43 -5.35 -0.83
CA ARG A 158 -13.21 -6.72 -0.35
C ARG A 158 -13.18 -6.81 1.17
N THR A 159 -13.46 -5.72 1.88
CA THR A 159 -13.41 -5.68 3.34
C THR A 159 -14.77 -6.08 3.92
N TYR A 160 -14.79 -7.03 4.86
CA TYR A 160 -16.03 -7.45 5.50
C TYR A 160 -16.64 -6.32 6.34
N MET A 161 -17.97 -6.26 6.38
CA MET A 161 -18.68 -5.25 7.18
C MET A 161 -18.30 -5.33 8.67
N GLU A 162 -18.05 -6.52 9.19
CA GLU A 162 -17.56 -6.71 10.56
C GLU A 162 -16.20 -6.01 10.77
N THR A 163 -15.25 -6.22 9.86
CA THR A 163 -13.94 -5.56 9.87
C THR A 163 -14.07 -4.03 9.85
N VAL A 164 -14.94 -3.49 8.99
CA VAL A 164 -15.20 -2.04 8.92
C VAL A 164 -15.76 -1.51 10.26
N ARG A 165 -16.68 -2.25 10.89
CA ARG A 165 -17.26 -1.87 12.20
C ARG A 165 -16.20 -1.92 13.31
N GLN A 166 -15.34 -2.93 13.32
CA GLN A 166 -14.24 -3.03 14.28
C GLN A 166 -13.26 -1.87 14.13
N ILE A 167 -12.85 -1.54 12.89
CA ILE A 167 -11.96 -0.39 12.61
C ILE A 167 -12.56 0.91 13.14
N ARG A 168 -13.84 1.16 12.90
CA ARG A 168 -14.53 2.34 13.42
C ARG A 168 -14.53 2.37 14.96
N GLN A 169 -14.82 1.25 15.61
CA GLN A 169 -14.84 1.16 17.08
C GLN A 169 -13.46 1.38 17.69
N ILE A 170 -12.42 0.74 17.13
CA ILE A 170 -11.04 0.90 17.56
C ILE A 170 -10.59 2.35 17.40
N SER A 171 -10.88 2.96 16.25
CA SER A 171 -10.53 4.35 15.96
C SER A 171 -11.20 5.32 16.92
N GLN A 172 -12.48 5.10 17.26
CA GLN A 172 -13.19 5.92 18.24
C GLN A 172 -12.59 5.80 19.65
N LYS A 173 -12.18 4.59 20.06
CA LYS A 173 -11.50 4.38 21.36
C LYS A 173 -10.17 5.13 21.43
N ILE A 174 -9.36 5.01 20.39
CA ILE A 174 -8.03 5.66 20.33
C ILE A 174 -8.19 7.18 20.22
N ALA A 175 -9.15 7.67 19.43
CA ALA A 175 -9.45 9.10 19.34
C ALA A 175 -9.85 9.68 20.70
N GLY A 176 -10.72 8.99 21.44
CA GLY A 176 -11.11 9.38 22.80
C GLY A 176 -9.94 9.40 23.78
N ALA A 177 -9.10 8.36 23.77
CA ALA A 177 -7.98 8.24 24.68
C ALA A 177 -6.88 9.28 24.43
N LEU A 178 -6.64 9.65 23.18
CA LEU A 178 -5.70 10.70 22.79
C LEU A 178 -6.32 12.10 22.82
N ARG A 179 -7.62 12.23 23.12
CA ARG A 179 -8.39 13.49 23.04
C ARG A 179 -8.12 14.26 21.74
N ILE A 180 -8.20 13.54 20.61
CA ILE A 180 -7.87 14.10 19.29
C ILE A 180 -8.78 15.29 19.00
N ASN A 181 -8.18 16.41 18.57
CA ASN A 181 -8.89 17.63 18.22
C ASN A 181 -8.36 18.19 16.89
N GLY A 182 -8.82 17.62 15.78
CA GLY A 182 -8.35 17.92 14.43
C GLY A 182 -8.28 16.67 13.56
N PRO A 183 -7.47 16.69 12.49
CA PRO A 183 -7.34 15.60 11.54
C PRO A 183 -6.43 14.51 12.10
N PHE A 184 -6.75 13.25 11.79
CA PHE A 184 -5.88 12.12 12.06
C PHE A 184 -6.08 11.02 11.01
N ASN A 185 -5.09 10.15 10.94
CA ASN A 185 -5.11 8.95 10.11
C ASN A 185 -4.69 7.74 10.93
N MET A 186 -5.29 6.59 10.63
CA MET A 186 -4.97 5.32 11.26
C MET A 186 -4.82 4.24 10.21
N GLN A 187 -3.81 3.38 10.41
CA GLN A 187 -3.53 2.26 9.52
C GLN A 187 -3.75 0.94 10.25
N PHE A 188 -4.38 0.00 9.57
CA PHE A 188 -4.78 -1.29 10.11
C PHE A 188 -4.33 -2.42 9.19
N ILE A 189 -4.00 -3.56 9.80
CA ILE A 189 -3.88 -4.84 9.11
C ILE A 189 -5.12 -5.65 9.44
N ALA A 190 -5.79 -6.16 8.40
CA ALA A 190 -6.90 -7.07 8.52
C ALA A 190 -6.59 -8.40 7.85
N LYS A 191 -6.55 -9.47 8.65
CA LYS A 191 -6.50 -10.84 8.14
C LYS A 191 -7.78 -11.53 8.57
N THR A 192 -8.66 -11.82 7.60
CA THR A 192 -10.05 -12.20 7.87
C THR A 192 -10.77 -11.11 8.70
N ASN A 193 -11.29 -11.43 9.89
CA ASN A 193 -11.92 -10.49 10.81
C ASN A 193 -11.03 -10.11 12.01
N SER A 194 -9.76 -10.52 12.01
CA SER A 194 -8.78 -10.03 12.99
C SER A 194 -8.19 -8.73 12.49
N VAL A 195 -8.44 -7.65 13.24
CA VAL A 195 -7.94 -6.29 12.98
C VAL A 195 -6.85 -5.94 13.98
N LYS A 196 -5.69 -5.56 13.47
CA LYS A 196 -4.54 -5.08 14.25
C LYS A 196 -4.19 -3.66 13.82
N VAL A 197 -3.86 -2.79 14.78
CA VAL A 197 -3.41 -1.42 14.51
C VAL A 197 -1.94 -1.41 14.13
N ILE A 198 -1.58 -0.71 13.05
CA ILE A 198 -0.19 -0.47 12.65
C ILE A 198 0.33 0.79 13.35
N GLU A 199 -0.35 1.91 13.13
CA GLU A 199 0.05 3.24 13.61
C GLU A 199 -1.12 4.23 13.61
N CYS A 200 -0.96 5.32 14.34
CA CYS A 200 -1.87 6.46 14.35
C CYS A 200 -1.06 7.74 14.09
N ASN A 201 -1.41 8.44 13.02
CA ASN A 201 -0.82 9.71 12.63
C ASN A 201 -1.76 10.84 13.05
N LEU A 202 -1.39 11.62 14.07
CA LEU A 202 -2.17 12.77 14.56
C LEU A 202 -1.96 14.03 13.71
N ARG A 203 -2.21 13.89 12.42
CA ARG A 203 -2.12 14.93 11.40
C ARG A 203 -2.95 14.56 10.18
N ALA A 204 -3.14 15.50 9.26
CA ALA A 204 -3.68 15.18 7.94
C ALA A 204 -2.74 14.22 7.20
N SER A 205 -3.30 13.18 6.58
CA SER A 205 -2.57 12.26 5.71
C SER A 205 -2.58 12.74 4.26
N ARG A 206 -1.82 12.05 3.40
CA ARG A 206 -1.80 12.31 1.96
C ARG A 206 -3.11 11.95 1.26
N SER A 207 -3.96 11.10 1.85
CA SER A 207 -5.24 10.68 1.28
C SER A 207 -6.39 11.64 1.58
N PHE A 208 -6.23 12.63 2.47
CA PHE A 208 -7.28 13.62 2.78
C PHE A 208 -7.87 14.32 1.56
N PRO A 209 -7.08 14.80 0.59
CA PRO A 209 -7.62 15.39 -0.65
C PRO A 209 -8.46 14.39 -1.46
N PHE A 210 -7.99 13.15 -1.58
CA PHE A 210 -8.70 12.08 -2.30
C PHE A 210 -10.03 11.77 -1.62
N VAL A 211 -10.03 11.41 -0.32
CA VAL A 211 -11.27 11.05 0.39
C VAL A 211 -12.27 12.21 0.42
N SER A 212 -11.79 13.46 0.52
CA SER A 212 -12.66 14.64 0.49
C SER A 212 -13.39 14.80 -0.84
N LYS A 213 -12.72 14.47 -1.96
CA LYS A 213 -13.32 14.52 -3.30
C LYS A 213 -14.31 13.39 -3.53
N ILE A 214 -14.03 12.19 -3.01
CA ILE A 214 -14.93 11.04 -3.15
C ILE A 214 -16.19 11.21 -2.31
N LEU A 215 -16.10 11.79 -1.11
CA LEU A 215 -17.23 11.94 -0.20
C LEU A 215 -18.00 13.27 -0.35
N ASP A 216 -17.57 14.15 -1.26
CA ASP A 216 -18.07 15.53 -1.36
C ASP A 216 -18.10 16.28 -0.02
N ASP A 217 -17.07 16.07 0.79
CA ASP A 217 -16.95 16.71 2.10
C ASP A 217 -15.49 17.08 2.35
N ASN A 218 -15.23 18.37 2.56
CA ASN A 218 -13.87 18.86 2.70
C ASN A 218 -13.37 18.62 4.14
N PHE A 219 -12.67 17.50 4.34
CA PHE A 219 -12.16 17.11 5.66
C PHE A 219 -11.17 18.14 6.22
N ILE A 220 -10.43 18.83 5.35
CA ILE A 220 -9.48 19.88 5.79
C ILE A 220 -10.23 21.11 6.29
N ASP A 221 -11.29 21.56 5.60
CA ASP A 221 -12.13 22.66 6.09
C ASP A 221 -12.75 22.32 7.45
N LEU A 222 -13.31 21.12 7.59
CA LEU A 222 -13.87 20.65 8.86
C LEU A 222 -12.80 20.59 9.96
N ALA A 223 -11.64 20.02 9.68
CA ALA A 223 -10.53 19.94 10.62
C ALA A 223 -10.04 21.33 11.05
N THR A 224 -9.91 22.27 10.12
CA THR A 224 -9.54 23.65 10.43
C THR A 224 -10.60 24.31 11.33
N ARG A 225 -11.90 24.13 11.05
CA ARG A 225 -12.96 24.66 11.91
C ARG A 225 -12.89 24.11 13.33
N VAL A 226 -12.63 22.81 13.48
CA VAL A 226 -12.43 22.17 14.80
C VAL A 226 -11.23 22.77 15.53
N ILE A 227 -10.09 22.88 14.86
CA ILE A 227 -8.85 23.44 15.43
C ILE A 227 -9.06 24.90 15.90
N MET A 228 -9.86 25.67 15.15
CA MET A 228 -10.22 27.06 15.47
C MET A 228 -11.33 27.19 16.52
N GLY A 229 -11.88 26.09 17.02
CA GLY A 229 -12.93 26.08 18.06
C GLY A 229 -14.32 26.44 17.55
N HIS A 230 -14.56 26.41 16.24
CA HIS A 230 -15.90 26.62 15.70
C HIS A 230 -16.83 25.45 16.04
N GLN A 231 -18.11 25.76 16.19
CA GLN A 231 -19.15 24.73 16.26
C GLN A 231 -19.26 24.04 14.90
N VAL A 232 -19.15 22.71 14.93
CA VAL A 232 -19.24 21.85 13.75
C VAL A 232 -20.21 20.72 14.03
N THR A 233 -21.09 20.44 13.07
CA THR A 233 -22.02 19.32 13.16
C THR A 233 -21.31 18.06 12.65
N PRO A 234 -21.40 16.92 13.36
CA PRO A 234 -20.92 15.64 12.85
C PRO A 234 -21.51 15.32 11.48
N ARG A 235 -20.67 14.83 10.58
CA ARG A 235 -21.04 14.45 9.21
C ARG A 235 -21.12 12.93 9.14
N LYS A 236 -22.31 12.41 8.85
CA LYS A 236 -22.53 10.97 8.70
C LYS A 236 -22.57 10.66 7.20
N HIS A 237 -21.49 10.08 6.69
CA HIS A 237 -21.46 9.49 5.36
C HIS A 237 -21.72 7.99 5.49
N SER A 238 -22.69 7.48 4.73
CA SER A 238 -22.83 6.05 4.56
C SER A 238 -21.94 5.64 3.39
N LEU A 239 -20.84 4.94 3.66
CA LEU A 239 -19.99 4.36 2.60
C LEU A 239 -20.79 3.42 1.67
N PHE A 240 -21.93 2.91 2.15
CA PHE A 240 -22.84 2.04 1.38
C PHE A 240 -23.76 2.78 0.42
N GLU A 241 -23.87 4.11 0.55
CA GLU A 241 -24.73 4.94 -0.31
C GLU A 241 -23.96 5.54 -1.50
N LEU A 242 -22.66 5.28 -1.62
CA LEU A 242 -21.87 5.71 -2.77
C LEU A 242 -22.16 4.82 -3.98
N ASN A 243 -22.77 5.40 -5.03
CA ASN A 243 -23.05 4.70 -6.30
C ASN A 243 -21.85 4.66 -7.26
N TYR A 244 -20.65 4.97 -6.78
CA TYR A 244 -19.41 5.00 -7.54
C TYR A 244 -18.22 4.62 -6.67
N VAL A 245 -17.11 4.29 -7.33
CA VAL A 245 -15.86 3.92 -6.68
C VAL A 245 -14.78 4.92 -7.07
N GLY A 246 -14.03 5.37 -6.06
CA GLY A 246 -12.77 6.08 -6.21
C GLY A 246 -11.60 5.12 -6.13
N VAL A 247 -10.66 5.23 -7.07
CA VAL A 247 -9.36 4.56 -7.03
C VAL A 247 -8.25 5.59 -7.10
N LYS A 248 -7.30 5.51 -6.19
CA LYS A 248 -6.09 6.33 -6.16
C LYS A 248 -4.89 5.45 -6.43
N ALA A 249 -4.16 5.71 -7.52
CA ALA A 249 -2.98 4.96 -7.89
C ALA A 249 -1.70 5.82 -7.78
N PRO A 250 -0.56 5.23 -7.38
CA PRO A 250 0.72 5.92 -7.30
C PRO A 250 1.32 6.21 -8.67
N GLN A 251 2.00 7.36 -8.81
CA GLN A 251 2.84 7.68 -9.95
C GLN A 251 4.32 7.55 -9.55
N PHE A 252 5.04 6.69 -10.26
CA PHE A 252 6.47 6.47 -10.05
C PHE A 252 7.33 7.25 -11.05
N SER A 253 8.55 7.54 -10.64
CA SER A 253 9.58 8.23 -11.45
C SER A 253 10.77 7.32 -11.80
N PHE A 254 10.57 5.99 -11.80
CA PHE A 254 11.64 5.03 -12.09
C PHE A 254 12.29 5.21 -13.48
N THR A 255 11.58 5.79 -14.45
CA THR A 255 12.12 6.16 -15.77
C THR A 255 13.19 7.24 -15.71
N ARG A 256 13.23 8.04 -14.62
CA ARG A 256 14.20 9.12 -14.42
C ARG A 256 15.36 8.73 -13.50
N LEU A 257 15.33 7.52 -12.94
CA LEU A 257 16.29 7.02 -11.95
C LEU A 257 16.99 5.79 -12.53
N GLU A 258 18.08 6.01 -13.25
CA GLU A 258 18.95 4.94 -13.72
C GLU A 258 19.50 4.14 -12.53
N GLY A 259 19.53 2.80 -12.65
CA GLY A 259 20.03 1.90 -11.61
C GLY A 259 19.08 1.63 -10.45
N ALA A 260 17.96 2.37 -10.33
CA ALA A 260 16.94 2.06 -9.32
C ALA A 260 16.13 0.82 -9.74
N ASP A 261 15.92 -0.10 -8.80
CA ASP A 261 15.07 -1.28 -9.00
C ASP A 261 13.58 -0.90 -8.94
N PRO A 262 12.78 -1.12 -10.00
CA PRO A 262 11.36 -0.81 -10.02
C PRO A 262 10.52 -1.83 -9.24
N THR A 263 10.74 -1.96 -7.93
CA THR A 263 9.97 -2.82 -7.04
C THR A 263 9.25 -2.03 -5.97
N LEU A 264 8.11 -2.57 -5.52
CA LEU A 264 7.40 -2.06 -4.36
C LEU A 264 7.89 -2.78 -3.12
N GLY A 265 8.00 -2.05 -2.03
CA GLY A 265 8.38 -2.59 -0.73
C GLY A 265 7.84 -1.75 0.41
N VAL A 266 8.45 -1.91 1.58
CA VAL A 266 8.05 -1.22 2.81
C VAL A 266 8.49 0.24 2.90
N GLU A 267 9.29 0.70 1.94
CA GLU A 267 9.71 2.09 1.78
C GLU A 267 8.97 2.73 0.59
N MET A 268 8.59 4.00 0.72
CA MET A 268 7.89 4.75 -0.33
C MET A 268 8.85 5.17 -1.45
N ALA A 269 8.54 4.83 -2.69
CA ALA A 269 9.28 5.23 -3.90
C ALA A 269 8.46 6.13 -4.85
N SER A 270 7.13 6.21 -4.70
CA SER A 270 6.29 7.05 -5.54
C SER A 270 6.51 8.55 -5.33
N THR A 271 6.28 9.32 -6.39
CA THR A 271 6.50 10.77 -6.43
C THR A 271 5.22 11.58 -6.60
N GLY A 272 4.13 10.92 -6.97
CA GLY A 272 2.83 11.53 -7.21
C GLY A 272 1.73 10.48 -7.17
N GLU A 273 0.53 10.89 -7.54
CA GLU A 273 -0.67 10.07 -7.48
C GLU A 273 -1.71 10.57 -8.49
N VAL A 274 -2.58 9.67 -8.91
CA VAL A 274 -3.80 10.00 -9.65
C VAL A 274 -5.00 9.53 -8.83
N GLY A 275 -6.11 10.25 -8.89
CA GLY A 275 -7.39 9.83 -8.33
C GLY A 275 -8.44 9.77 -9.42
N CYS A 276 -9.04 8.60 -9.62
CA CYS A 276 -10.03 8.35 -10.67
C CYS A 276 -11.35 7.86 -10.07
N LEU A 277 -12.44 8.19 -10.76
CA LEU A 277 -13.81 7.79 -10.44
C LEU A 277 -14.35 6.86 -11.54
N GLY A 278 -15.13 5.88 -11.14
CA GLY A 278 -15.88 4.99 -12.03
C GLY A 278 -17.17 4.53 -11.39
N ASN A 279 -18.14 4.10 -12.18
CA ASN A 279 -19.42 3.59 -11.67
C ASN A 279 -19.24 2.28 -10.89
N ASN A 280 -18.17 1.54 -11.16
CA ASN A 280 -17.72 0.37 -10.43
C ASN A 280 -16.20 0.39 -10.23
N PHE A 281 -15.70 -0.61 -9.50
CA PHE A 281 -14.28 -0.73 -9.19
C PHE A 281 -13.44 -0.90 -10.46
N GLU A 282 -13.85 -1.77 -11.37
CA GLU A 282 -13.10 -2.14 -12.57
C GLU A 282 -12.88 -0.91 -13.48
N GLU A 283 -13.92 -0.11 -13.69
CA GLU A 283 -13.85 1.13 -14.45
C GLU A 283 -12.91 2.16 -13.79
N ALA A 284 -13.07 2.39 -12.48
CA ALA A 284 -12.23 3.34 -11.73
C ALA A 284 -10.76 2.89 -11.72
N PHE A 285 -10.52 1.60 -11.56
CA PHE A 285 -9.20 0.99 -11.51
C PHE A 285 -8.49 1.06 -12.88
N LEU A 286 -9.18 0.73 -13.97
CA LEU A 286 -8.61 0.85 -15.32
C LEU A 286 -8.29 2.31 -15.66
N LYS A 287 -9.19 3.26 -15.34
CA LYS A 287 -8.92 4.70 -15.49
C LYS A 287 -7.68 5.14 -14.72
N ALA A 288 -7.51 4.67 -13.48
CA ALA A 288 -6.35 4.97 -12.67
C ALA A 288 -5.06 4.44 -13.31
N LEU A 289 -5.05 3.18 -13.77
CA LEU A 289 -3.91 2.59 -14.45
C LEU A 289 -3.55 3.32 -15.75
N ILE A 290 -4.54 3.66 -16.58
CA ILE A 290 -4.34 4.44 -17.81
C ILE A 290 -3.73 5.81 -17.46
N SER A 291 -4.24 6.46 -16.42
CA SER A 291 -3.80 7.79 -16.00
C SER A 291 -2.35 7.82 -15.49
N VAL A 292 -1.85 6.72 -14.91
CA VAL A 292 -0.43 6.58 -14.53
C VAL A 292 0.47 6.09 -15.67
N GLY A 293 -0.07 5.89 -16.87
CA GLY A 293 0.67 5.63 -18.09
C GLY A 293 0.56 4.22 -18.66
N TYR A 294 -0.35 3.37 -18.15
CA TYR A 294 -0.58 2.05 -18.76
C TYR A 294 -1.17 2.20 -20.15
N ARG A 295 -0.59 1.49 -21.13
CA ARG A 295 -1.03 1.51 -22.52
C ARG A 295 -2.05 0.41 -22.79
N TYR A 296 -3.10 0.75 -23.52
CA TYR A 296 -4.14 -0.16 -23.99
C TYR A 296 -4.33 0.00 -25.50
N PRO A 297 -4.79 -1.04 -26.23
CA PRO A 297 -5.08 -2.39 -25.74
C PRO A 297 -3.80 -3.20 -25.46
N ILE A 298 -3.88 -4.15 -24.54
CA ILE A 298 -2.78 -5.08 -24.20
C ILE A 298 -3.01 -6.38 -24.97
N ARG A 299 -2.04 -6.77 -25.79
CA ARG A 299 -2.10 -7.96 -26.66
C ARG A 299 -1.14 -9.05 -26.21
N SER A 300 -0.05 -8.69 -25.54
CA SER A 300 0.94 -9.64 -25.04
C SER A 300 1.39 -9.36 -23.61
N VAL A 301 1.62 -10.42 -22.84
CA VAL A 301 2.01 -10.33 -21.43
C VAL A 301 3.20 -11.23 -21.16
N LEU A 302 4.26 -10.69 -20.54
CA LEU A 302 5.38 -11.47 -20.00
C LEU A 302 5.15 -11.78 -18.52
N LEU A 303 5.15 -13.06 -18.17
CA LEU A 303 4.89 -13.60 -16.83
C LEU A 303 6.17 -14.20 -16.20
N SER A 304 6.63 -13.56 -15.13
CA SER A 304 7.58 -14.13 -14.16
C SER A 304 6.92 -14.09 -12.78
N THR A 305 6.31 -15.20 -12.36
CA THR A 305 5.25 -15.20 -11.32
C THR A 305 5.69 -15.71 -9.95
N GLY A 306 6.97 -15.65 -9.64
CA GLY A 306 7.44 -15.86 -8.28
C GLY A 306 7.31 -17.31 -7.76
N SER A 307 6.86 -17.44 -6.51
CA SER A 307 6.77 -18.71 -5.77
C SER A 307 5.65 -19.62 -6.31
N VAL A 308 5.56 -20.86 -5.81
CA VAL A 308 4.46 -21.77 -6.18
C VAL A 308 3.12 -21.22 -5.70
N GLU A 309 3.07 -20.58 -4.53
CA GLU A 309 1.88 -19.91 -4.01
C GLU A 309 1.43 -18.79 -4.95
N SER A 310 2.32 -17.89 -5.34
CA SER A 310 2.01 -16.80 -6.27
C SER A 310 1.53 -17.32 -7.63
N LYS A 311 2.11 -18.42 -8.13
CA LYS A 311 1.65 -19.09 -9.36
C LYS A 311 0.25 -19.66 -9.23
N ALA A 312 -0.06 -20.28 -8.10
CA ALA A 312 -1.39 -20.84 -7.84
C ALA A 312 -2.44 -19.72 -7.75
N ASP A 313 -2.15 -18.63 -7.03
CA ASP A 313 -3.03 -17.47 -6.92
C ASP A 313 -3.33 -16.82 -8.28
N LEU A 314 -2.30 -16.71 -9.13
CA LEU A 314 -2.41 -16.08 -10.45
C LEU A 314 -2.98 -16.99 -11.53
N LEU A 315 -3.22 -18.28 -11.26
CA LEU A 315 -3.64 -19.23 -12.28
C LEU A 315 -4.97 -18.82 -12.94
N LYS A 316 -5.95 -18.36 -12.14
CA LYS A 316 -7.24 -17.86 -12.64
C LYS A 316 -7.02 -16.63 -13.54
N SER A 317 -6.18 -15.70 -13.12
CA SER A 317 -5.84 -14.49 -13.87
C SER A 317 -5.18 -14.80 -15.22
N CYS A 318 -4.22 -15.72 -15.24
CA CYS A 318 -3.58 -16.17 -16.47
C CYS A 318 -4.57 -16.84 -17.42
N ARG A 319 -5.52 -17.63 -16.90
CA ARG A 319 -6.57 -18.24 -17.70
C ARG A 319 -7.52 -17.20 -18.29
N LEU A 320 -7.91 -16.18 -17.53
CA LEU A 320 -8.72 -15.06 -18.03
C LEU A 320 -8.02 -14.36 -19.20
N MET A 321 -6.74 -13.98 -19.03
CA MET A 321 -5.95 -13.34 -20.09
C MET A 321 -5.81 -14.23 -21.34
N SER A 322 -5.54 -15.53 -21.15
CA SER A 322 -5.46 -16.49 -22.26
C SER A 322 -6.79 -16.64 -23.01
N ASN A 323 -7.92 -16.72 -22.29
CA ASN A 323 -9.26 -16.83 -22.90
C ASN A 323 -9.66 -15.57 -23.67
N MET A 324 -9.13 -14.40 -23.30
CA MET A 324 -9.30 -13.15 -24.04
C MET A 324 -8.43 -13.08 -25.31
N GLY A 325 -7.58 -14.09 -25.56
CA GLY A 325 -6.69 -14.14 -26.71
C GLY A 325 -5.38 -13.37 -26.54
N LEU A 326 -5.01 -12.99 -25.31
CA LEU A 326 -3.71 -12.35 -25.06
C LEU A 326 -2.61 -13.39 -25.23
N LYS A 327 -1.54 -13.00 -25.92
CA LYS A 327 -0.35 -13.84 -26.10
C LYS A 327 0.47 -13.86 -24.81
N LEU A 328 0.56 -15.02 -24.18
CA LEU A 328 1.31 -15.19 -22.93
C LEU A 328 2.74 -15.64 -23.21
N TYR A 329 3.70 -14.90 -22.68
CA TYR A 329 5.11 -15.26 -22.60
C TYR A 329 5.47 -15.55 -21.15
N ALA A 330 6.33 -16.52 -20.89
CA ALA A 330 6.66 -16.89 -19.52
C ALA A 330 8.11 -17.36 -19.36
N THR A 331 8.69 -17.05 -18.20
CA THR A 331 9.98 -17.62 -17.80
C THR A 331 9.84 -19.12 -17.49
N TRP A 332 10.91 -19.89 -17.60
CA TRP A 332 10.87 -21.37 -17.54
C TRP A 332 10.02 -21.95 -16.39
N GLY A 333 10.20 -21.46 -15.17
CA GLY A 333 9.45 -21.96 -14.02
C GLY A 333 7.97 -21.60 -14.04
N THR A 334 7.61 -20.50 -14.70
CA THR A 334 6.23 -20.04 -14.89
C THR A 334 5.58 -20.79 -16.05
N GLU A 335 6.25 -20.88 -17.20
CA GLU A 335 5.77 -21.61 -18.39
C GLU A 335 5.45 -23.07 -18.04
N LYS A 336 6.38 -23.76 -17.38
CA LYS A 336 6.17 -25.16 -16.96
C LYS A 336 4.92 -25.31 -16.08
N PHE A 337 4.69 -24.37 -15.17
CA PHE A 337 3.52 -24.39 -14.29
C PHE A 337 2.23 -24.14 -15.07
N LEU A 338 2.22 -23.14 -15.97
CA LEU A 338 1.05 -22.82 -16.81
C LEU A 338 0.69 -23.98 -17.73
N ARG A 339 1.69 -24.55 -18.42
CA ARG A 339 1.52 -25.71 -19.30
C ARG A 339 0.95 -26.92 -18.58
N SER A 340 1.44 -27.20 -17.36
CA SER A 340 0.92 -28.29 -16.53
C SER A 340 -0.54 -28.08 -16.10
N ASN A 341 -1.04 -26.85 -16.16
CA ASN A 341 -2.42 -26.48 -15.84
C ASN A 341 -3.26 -26.14 -17.09
N GLY A 342 -2.79 -26.54 -18.28
CA GLY A 342 -3.51 -26.40 -19.54
C GLY A 342 -3.58 -24.98 -20.10
N ILE A 343 -2.68 -24.09 -19.69
CA ILE A 343 -2.57 -22.72 -20.23
C ILE A 343 -1.37 -22.66 -21.16
N GLU A 344 -1.60 -22.27 -22.41
CA GLU A 344 -0.54 -22.10 -23.40
C GLU A 344 0.25 -20.82 -23.16
N SER A 345 1.58 -20.92 -23.21
CA SER A 345 2.49 -19.77 -23.11
C SER A 345 3.81 -20.07 -23.81
N GLU A 346 4.42 -19.06 -24.43
CA GLU A 346 5.74 -19.18 -25.08
C GLU A 346 6.88 -18.98 -24.06
N LEU A 347 7.86 -19.88 -24.07
CA LEU A 347 9.02 -19.81 -23.19
C LEU A 347 9.97 -18.68 -23.60
N LEU A 348 10.27 -17.76 -22.68
CA LEU A 348 11.39 -16.82 -22.81
C LEU A 348 12.48 -17.13 -21.80
N HIS A 349 13.73 -17.09 -22.25
CA HIS A 349 14.89 -17.32 -21.39
C HIS A 349 15.24 -16.08 -20.56
N TRP A 350 15.77 -16.34 -19.37
CA TRP A 350 16.27 -15.31 -18.45
C TRP A 350 17.37 -14.45 -19.09
N PRO A 351 17.49 -13.17 -18.68
CA PRO A 351 18.51 -12.25 -19.21
C PRO A 351 19.94 -12.83 -19.16
N LEU A 352 20.35 -13.39 -18.02
CA LEU A 352 21.72 -13.89 -17.83
C LEU A 352 22.05 -15.13 -18.65
N LYS A 353 21.05 -15.89 -19.12
CA LYS A 353 21.30 -17.09 -19.95
C LYS A 353 21.76 -16.76 -21.37
N LYS A 354 21.63 -15.51 -21.82
CA LYS A 354 22.06 -15.02 -23.15
C LYS A 354 21.67 -15.96 -24.30
N LYS A 355 20.46 -16.54 -24.22
CA LYS A 355 19.89 -17.46 -25.22
C LYS A 355 18.59 -16.89 -25.76
N THR A 356 18.39 -16.99 -27.07
CA THR A 356 17.17 -16.59 -27.78
C THR A 356 16.16 -17.75 -27.81
N PRO A 357 14.85 -17.50 -27.64
CA PRO A 357 14.23 -16.19 -27.37
C PRO A 357 14.48 -15.71 -25.93
N ASN A 358 14.83 -14.43 -25.76
CA ASN A 358 15.16 -13.84 -24.47
C ASN A 358 14.10 -12.82 -23.98
N THR A 359 13.91 -12.73 -22.66
CA THR A 359 13.00 -11.75 -22.05
C THR A 359 13.33 -10.30 -22.40
N ILE A 360 14.60 -9.90 -22.33
CA ILE A 360 15.01 -8.51 -22.62
C ILE A 360 14.81 -8.18 -24.10
N GLU A 361 15.26 -9.07 -24.98
CA GLU A 361 15.10 -8.95 -26.44
C GLU A 361 13.65 -8.66 -26.83
N TYR A 362 12.70 -9.43 -26.29
CA TYR A 362 11.28 -9.25 -26.61
C TYR A 362 10.69 -7.95 -26.07
N ILE A 363 11.17 -7.47 -24.92
CA ILE A 363 10.78 -6.14 -24.40
C ILE A 363 11.33 -5.05 -25.32
N GLN A 364 12.59 -5.13 -25.71
CA GLN A 364 13.26 -4.14 -26.55
C GLN A 364 12.66 -4.04 -27.96
N GLU A 365 12.26 -5.18 -28.53
CA GLU A 365 11.62 -5.26 -29.84
C GLU A 365 10.14 -4.83 -29.83
N GLY A 366 9.59 -4.45 -28.67
CA GLY A 366 8.18 -4.04 -28.54
C GLY A 366 7.19 -5.20 -28.73
N LYS A 367 7.61 -6.44 -28.46
CA LYS A 367 6.75 -7.63 -28.55
C LYS A 367 5.93 -7.86 -27.27
N ILE A 368 6.23 -7.15 -26.19
CA ILE A 368 5.58 -7.27 -24.88
C ILE A 368 4.85 -5.97 -24.54
N ASP A 369 3.53 -6.04 -24.33
CA ASP A 369 2.72 -4.88 -23.95
C ASP A 369 2.58 -4.71 -22.43
N LEU A 370 2.79 -5.78 -21.65
CA LEU A 370 2.73 -5.77 -20.19
C LEU A 370 3.74 -6.75 -19.59
N VAL A 371 4.47 -6.33 -18.57
CA VAL A 371 5.33 -7.20 -17.77
C VAL A 371 4.72 -7.43 -16.40
N VAL A 372 4.58 -8.70 -16.03
CA VAL A 372 4.24 -9.14 -14.68
C VAL A 372 5.47 -9.81 -14.08
N ASN A 373 6.05 -9.19 -13.07
CA ASN A 373 7.25 -9.69 -12.40
C ASN A 373 7.01 -9.73 -10.88
N ILE A 374 6.58 -10.88 -10.37
CA ILE A 374 6.35 -11.10 -8.95
C ILE A 374 7.65 -11.61 -8.31
N PRO A 375 8.28 -10.86 -7.40
CA PRO A 375 9.50 -11.30 -6.73
C PRO A 375 9.26 -12.59 -5.96
N LYS A 376 10.17 -13.56 -6.11
CA LYS A 376 10.10 -14.89 -5.50
C LYS A 376 10.87 -14.96 -4.19
N ASN A 377 12.19 -14.83 -4.31
CA ASN A 377 13.20 -15.18 -3.33
C ASN A 377 14.39 -14.23 -3.47
N TYR A 378 15.19 -14.10 -2.42
CA TYR A 378 16.38 -13.24 -2.41
C TYR A 378 17.66 -13.92 -2.91
N GLN A 379 17.56 -14.96 -3.74
CA GLN A 379 18.74 -15.57 -4.38
C GLN A 379 19.35 -14.58 -5.38
N GLU A 380 20.66 -14.32 -5.30
CA GLU A 380 21.33 -13.25 -6.07
C GLU A 380 21.13 -13.35 -7.59
N GLU A 381 21.13 -14.56 -8.15
CA GLU A 381 20.88 -14.76 -9.59
C GLU A 381 19.42 -14.47 -9.99
N GLU A 382 18.44 -14.92 -9.20
CA GLU A 382 17.02 -14.62 -9.46
C GLU A 382 16.77 -13.11 -9.31
N LEU A 383 17.32 -12.49 -8.26
CA LEU A 383 17.26 -11.04 -8.03
C LEU A 383 17.85 -10.23 -9.21
N THR A 384 18.99 -10.67 -9.74
CA THR A 384 19.63 -9.98 -10.87
C THR A 384 18.80 -10.11 -12.14
N ASN A 385 18.30 -11.31 -12.45
CA ASN A 385 17.46 -11.52 -13.63
C ASN A 385 16.13 -10.75 -13.55
N ASP A 386 15.46 -10.81 -12.41
CA ASP A 386 14.21 -10.09 -12.20
C ASP A 386 14.42 -8.56 -12.22
N TYR A 387 15.50 -8.05 -11.60
CA TYR A 387 15.90 -6.65 -11.70
C TYR A 387 16.07 -6.22 -13.16
N MET A 388 16.81 -6.98 -13.96
CA MET A 388 17.03 -6.67 -15.37
C MET A 388 15.72 -6.62 -16.17
N ILE A 389 14.78 -7.54 -15.91
CA ILE A 389 13.46 -7.54 -16.57
C ILE A 389 12.65 -6.30 -16.19
N ARG A 390 12.57 -5.98 -14.89
CA ARG A 390 11.83 -4.79 -14.42
C ARG A 390 12.43 -3.51 -14.97
N ARG A 391 13.76 -3.43 -14.97
CA ARG A 391 14.49 -2.27 -15.47
C ARG A 391 14.24 -2.07 -16.95
N ALA A 392 14.34 -3.15 -17.75
CA ALA A 392 14.00 -3.11 -19.17
C ALA A 392 12.54 -2.73 -19.42
N ALA A 393 11.58 -3.24 -18.63
CA ALA A 393 10.18 -2.86 -18.76
C ALA A 393 10.01 -1.34 -18.61
N VAL A 394 10.57 -0.75 -17.54
CA VAL A 394 10.47 0.69 -17.31
C VAL A 394 11.24 1.50 -18.36
N ASP A 395 12.46 1.09 -18.73
CA ASP A 395 13.31 1.83 -19.68
C ASP A 395 12.70 1.88 -21.09
N TYR A 396 12.01 0.81 -21.50
CA TYR A 396 11.30 0.73 -22.78
C TYR A 396 9.82 1.15 -22.67
N ASN A 397 9.43 1.74 -21.53
CA ASN A 397 8.08 2.24 -21.25
C ASN A 397 6.97 1.19 -21.45
N VAL A 398 7.28 -0.06 -21.09
CA VAL A 398 6.33 -1.17 -20.99
C VAL A 398 5.78 -1.21 -19.55
N PRO A 399 4.45 -1.15 -19.37
CA PRO A 399 3.83 -1.24 -18.05
C PRO A 399 4.31 -2.45 -17.24
N LEU A 400 4.50 -2.25 -15.94
CA LEU A 400 5.08 -3.23 -15.04
C LEU A 400 4.20 -3.42 -13.80
N LEU A 401 3.78 -4.66 -13.56
CA LEU A 401 3.08 -5.09 -12.36
C LEU A 401 3.97 -6.00 -11.51
N THR A 402 4.26 -5.59 -10.27
CA THR A 402 5.11 -6.35 -9.33
C THR A 402 4.37 -6.94 -8.14
N ASN A 403 3.04 -6.79 -8.08
CA ASN A 403 2.21 -7.24 -6.98
C ASN A 403 1.09 -8.18 -7.48
N ARG A 404 0.94 -9.35 -6.85
CA ARG A 404 -0.05 -10.36 -7.31
C ARG A 404 -1.50 -9.89 -7.16
N GLN A 405 -1.84 -9.14 -6.10
CA GLN A 405 -3.18 -8.61 -5.91
C GLN A 405 -3.55 -7.65 -7.03
N LEU A 406 -2.61 -6.78 -7.41
CA LEU A 406 -2.76 -5.85 -8.52
C LEU A 406 -2.95 -6.60 -9.85
N VAL A 407 -2.16 -7.66 -10.11
CA VAL A 407 -2.32 -8.51 -11.31
C VAL A 407 -3.68 -9.21 -11.35
N MET A 408 -4.15 -9.74 -10.23
CA MET A 408 -5.49 -10.36 -10.15
C MET A 408 -6.58 -9.34 -10.49
N ARG A 409 -6.52 -8.13 -9.91
CA ARG A 409 -7.51 -7.07 -10.18
C ARG A 409 -7.44 -6.58 -11.61
N PHE A 410 -6.23 -6.44 -12.15
CA PHE A 410 -6.02 -6.08 -13.54
C PHE A 410 -6.67 -7.10 -14.49
N ALA A 411 -6.37 -8.40 -14.33
CA ALA A 411 -6.96 -9.44 -15.17
C ALA A 411 -8.50 -9.50 -15.08
N GLU A 412 -9.05 -9.37 -13.87
CA GLU A 412 -10.50 -9.30 -13.66
C GLU A 412 -11.11 -8.06 -14.35
N SER A 413 -10.48 -6.89 -14.21
CA SER A 413 -11.01 -5.63 -14.77
C SER A 413 -10.99 -5.61 -16.29
N ILE A 414 -9.90 -6.05 -16.93
CA ILE A 414 -9.83 -6.08 -18.40
C ILE A 414 -10.76 -7.15 -19.01
N SER A 415 -11.13 -8.17 -18.24
CA SER A 415 -12.05 -9.22 -18.69
C SER A 415 -13.53 -8.80 -18.64
N THR A 416 -13.84 -7.75 -17.89
CA THR A 416 -15.22 -7.32 -17.60
C THR A 416 -15.56 -5.98 -18.25
N VAL A 417 -14.59 -5.06 -18.33
CA VAL A 417 -14.78 -3.70 -18.86
C VAL A 417 -13.88 -3.49 -20.07
N LYS A 418 -14.47 -3.09 -21.20
CA LYS A 418 -13.70 -2.71 -22.39
C LYS A 418 -13.29 -1.24 -22.32
N LEU A 419 -12.23 -0.89 -23.03
CA LEU A 419 -11.74 0.49 -23.12
C LEU A 419 -12.81 1.46 -23.66
N GLU A 420 -13.64 0.97 -24.58
CA GLU A 420 -14.74 1.69 -25.23
C GLU A 420 -15.85 2.08 -24.24
N ASP A 421 -16.01 1.27 -23.18
CA ASP A 421 -17.07 1.40 -22.19
C ASP A 421 -16.66 2.30 -21.00
N LEU A 422 -15.43 2.86 -21.02
CA LEU A 422 -14.97 3.77 -19.97
C LEU A 422 -15.65 5.14 -20.10
N GLU A 423 -16.56 5.47 -19.19
CA GLU A 423 -17.36 6.69 -19.30
C GLU A 423 -16.59 7.93 -18.80
N LEU A 424 -16.54 8.99 -19.60
CA LEU A 424 -15.97 10.27 -19.18
C LEU A 424 -17.05 11.15 -18.55
N LYS A 425 -17.24 10.97 -17.24
CA LYS A 425 -18.14 11.78 -16.42
C LYS A 425 -17.37 12.85 -15.66
N SER A 426 -17.95 14.03 -15.56
CA SER A 426 -17.47 15.06 -14.63
C SER A 426 -17.69 14.65 -13.18
N TRP A 427 -16.89 15.20 -12.27
CA TRP A 427 -17.04 14.96 -10.83
C TRP A 427 -18.45 15.27 -10.30
N ARG A 428 -19.12 16.30 -10.87
CA ARG A 428 -20.49 16.68 -10.47
C ARG A 428 -21.52 15.63 -10.83
N GLU A 429 -21.35 14.92 -11.94
CA GLU A 429 -22.29 13.87 -12.35
C GLU A 429 -22.32 12.74 -11.33
N TYR A 430 -21.14 12.28 -10.88
CA TYR A 430 -21.04 11.25 -9.83
C TYR A 430 -21.71 11.64 -8.52
N ILE A 431 -21.52 12.89 -8.08
CA ILE A 431 -22.09 13.34 -6.80
C ILE A 431 -23.59 13.59 -6.91
N SER A 432 -24.05 14.13 -8.05
CA SER A 432 -25.48 14.43 -8.24
C SER A 432 -26.37 13.19 -8.17
N THR A 433 -25.83 12.02 -8.53
CA THR A 433 -26.52 10.72 -8.41
C THR A 433 -26.63 10.20 -6.98
N ASN A 434 -25.85 10.70 -6.02
CA ASN A 434 -25.96 10.33 -4.60
C ASN A 434 -26.92 11.22 -3.79
N ASN A 435 -27.32 12.37 -4.33
CA ASN A 435 -28.24 13.32 -3.67
C ASN A 435 -29.73 13.13 -4.08
N ARG A 436 -30.06 12.00 -4.73
CA ARG A 436 -31.42 11.56 -5.02
C ARG A 436 -31.73 10.31 -4.21
#